data_AF-A0AAP5H744-F1
#
_entry.id   AF-A0AAP5H744-F1
#
_cell.length_a   1.000
_cell.length_b   1.000
_cell.length_c   1.000
_cell.angle_alpha   90.00
_cell.angle_beta   90.00
_cell.angle_gamma   90.00
#
_symmetry.space_group_name_H-M   'P 1'
#
loop_
_entity.id
_entity.type
_entity.pdbx_description
1 polymer ?
#
loop_
_entity_poly.entity_id
_entity_poly.type
_entity_poly.pdbx_seq_one_letter_code
_entity_poly.pdbx_strand_id
1 'polypeptide(L)'
;MRREFSRAQKAQMLKRASDAQGNIWCEGCGLNITGKAIEFDHTIPEALIVDKTKPLTIDDGKALGRDCCHRAPGGKTAQDVATIAKAKRQEAGHLGIRTKIQSAGFRKSAPQRRASSALAKPLPARRMTP
;
A
#
# COMPACT_ATOMS: atom_id res chain seq x y z
N MET A 1 -7.80 13.03 13.52
CA MET A 1 -9.09 12.34 13.30
C MET A 1 -9.21 11.96 11.83
N ARG A 2 -9.76 10.78 11.49
CA ARG A 2 -10.09 10.40 10.11
C ARG A 2 -11.38 11.11 9.71
N ARG A 3 -11.43 11.69 8.51
CA ARG A 3 -12.63 12.33 7.97
C ARG A 3 -13.54 11.27 7.36
N GLU A 4 -14.85 11.52 7.39
CA GLU A 4 -15.88 10.60 6.89
C GLU A 4 -16.57 11.22 5.68
N PHE A 5 -16.89 10.40 4.66
CA PHE A 5 -17.72 10.85 3.55
C PHE A 5 -19.15 11.16 4.02
N SER A 6 -19.70 12.27 3.52
CA SER A 6 -21.09 12.64 3.79
C SER A 6 -22.08 11.64 3.16
N ARG A 7 -23.33 11.64 3.63
CA ARG A 7 -24.37 10.77 3.05
C ARG A 7 -24.61 11.04 1.57
N ALA A 8 -24.54 12.31 1.15
CA ALA A 8 -24.67 12.71 -0.25
C ALA A 8 -23.51 12.18 -1.10
N GLN A 9 -22.28 12.26 -0.58
CA GLN A 9 -21.09 11.71 -1.25
C GLN A 9 -21.19 10.20 -1.39
N LYS A 10 -21.56 9.48 -0.32
CA LYS A 10 -21.77 8.03 -0.36
C LYS A 10 -22.81 7.63 -1.41
N ALA A 11 -23.91 8.37 -1.53
CA ALA A 11 -24.92 8.13 -2.56
C ALA A 11 -24.38 8.38 -3.99
N GLN A 12 -23.59 9.43 -4.19
CA GLN A 12 -22.95 9.69 -5.49
C GLN A 12 -21.93 8.61 -5.87
N MET A 13 -21.11 8.16 -4.92
CA MET A 13 -20.16 7.07 -5.13
C MET A 13 -20.88 5.77 -5.48
N LEU A 14 -21.99 5.47 -4.80
CA LEU A 14 -22.80 4.30 -5.10
C LEU A 14 -23.41 4.37 -6.50
N LYS A 15 -23.89 5.55 -6.92
CA LYS A 15 -24.39 5.81 -8.28
C LYS A 15 -23.30 5.64 -9.34
N ARG A 16 -22.08 6.08 -9.03
CA ARG A 16 -20.91 5.90 -9.91
C ARG A 16 -20.55 4.42 -10.07
N ALA A 17 -20.68 3.65 -9.00
CA ALA A 17 -20.42 2.21 -8.99
C ALA A 17 -21.57 1.36 -9.57
N SER A 18 -22.76 1.94 -9.77
CA SER A 18 -23.92 1.23 -10.30
C SER A 18 -24.04 1.34 -11.82
N ASP A 19 -24.52 0.26 -12.47
CA ASP A 19 -24.88 0.26 -13.89
C ASP A 19 -26.35 0.67 -14.15
N ALA A 20 -26.72 0.73 -15.43
CA ALA A 20 -28.09 1.08 -15.85
C ALA A 20 -29.14 0.03 -15.44
N GLN A 21 -28.72 -1.19 -15.12
CA GLN A 21 -29.54 -2.32 -14.72
C GLN A 21 -29.70 -2.40 -13.19
N GLY A 22 -29.02 -1.53 -12.44
CA GLY A 22 -29.08 -1.48 -10.98
C GLY A 22 -28.10 -2.42 -10.28
N ASN A 23 -27.17 -3.05 -11.02
CA ASN A 23 -26.07 -3.79 -10.38
C ASN A 23 -25.02 -2.83 -9.86
N ILE A 24 -24.44 -3.16 -8.71
CA ILE A 24 -23.35 -2.41 -8.09
C ILE A 24 -22.05 -3.18 -8.28
N TRP A 25 -21.05 -2.50 -8.83
CA TRP A 25 -19.75 -3.05 -9.14
C TRP A 25 -18.68 -2.54 -8.18
N CYS A 26 -17.85 -3.44 -7.67
CA CYS A 26 -16.74 -3.05 -6.81
C CYS A 26 -15.69 -2.25 -7.59
N GLU A 27 -15.38 -1.03 -7.19
CA GLU A 27 -14.39 -0.17 -7.88
C GLU A 27 -12.93 -0.63 -7.67
N GLY A 28 -12.70 -1.66 -6.86
CA GLY A 28 -11.39 -2.26 -6.64
C GLY A 28 -11.08 -3.41 -7.59
N CYS A 29 -12.01 -4.35 -7.76
CA CYS A 29 -11.81 -5.58 -8.56
C CYS A 29 -12.82 -5.78 -9.70
N GLY A 30 -13.84 -4.95 -9.82
CA GLY A 30 -14.88 -5.07 -10.84
C GLY A 30 -15.87 -6.21 -10.60
N LEU A 31 -15.92 -6.81 -9.41
CA LEU A 31 -16.89 -7.86 -9.09
C LEU A 31 -18.28 -7.27 -8.78
N ASN A 32 -19.34 -7.94 -9.20
CA ASN A 32 -20.70 -7.58 -8.83
C ASN A 32 -20.93 -7.82 -7.32
N ILE A 33 -21.22 -6.74 -6.60
CA ILE A 33 -21.46 -6.69 -5.15
C ILE A 33 -22.90 -6.28 -4.81
N THR A 34 -23.81 -6.35 -5.77
CA THR A 34 -25.25 -6.13 -5.54
C THR A 34 -25.76 -7.04 -4.42
N GLY A 35 -26.46 -6.47 -3.45
CA GLY A 35 -26.98 -7.20 -2.28
C GLY A 35 -25.92 -7.63 -1.25
N LYS A 36 -24.64 -7.30 -1.45
CA LYS A 36 -23.57 -7.57 -0.47
C LYS A 36 -23.27 -6.34 0.38
N ALA A 37 -22.49 -6.52 1.45
CA ALA A 37 -22.03 -5.42 2.29
C ALA A 37 -21.01 -4.54 1.52
N ILE A 38 -21.34 -3.25 1.40
CA ILE A 38 -20.52 -2.24 0.72
C ILE A 38 -19.92 -1.30 1.77
N GLU A 39 -18.62 -1.06 1.69
CA GLU A 39 -17.91 -0.08 2.52
C GLU A 39 -17.32 1.00 1.61
N PHE A 40 -17.43 2.27 2.05
CA PHE A 40 -16.86 3.42 1.33
C PHE A 40 -15.53 3.79 1.98
N ASP A 41 -14.46 3.74 1.21
CA ASP A 41 -13.11 3.94 1.74
C ASP A 41 -12.29 4.91 0.87
N HIS A 42 -11.30 5.56 1.47
CA HIS A 42 -10.51 6.61 0.81
C HIS A 42 -9.49 5.99 -0.13
N THR A 43 -9.36 6.46 -1.37
CA THR A 43 -8.35 6.00 -2.32
C THR A 43 -6.94 6.12 -1.76
N ILE A 44 -6.63 7.27 -1.14
CA ILE A 44 -5.41 7.47 -0.37
C ILE A 44 -5.78 7.42 1.11
N PRO A 45 -5.10 6.61 1.94
CA PRO A 45 -5.38 6.57 3.37
C PRO A 45 -5.27 7.95 3.99
N GLU A 46 -6.30 8.38 4.71
CA GLU A 46 -6.37 9.71 5.35
C GLU A 46 -5.22 9.98 6.35
N ALA A 47 -4.56 8.93 6.84
CA ALA A 47 -3.35 9.04 7.67
C ALA A 47 -2.12 9.51 6.89
N LEU A 48 -2.13 9.41 5.56
CA LEU A 48 -1.05 9.85 4.66
C LEU A 48 -1.33 11.21 4.03
N ILE A 49 -2.57 11.73 4.16
CA ILE A 49 -2.92 13.05 3.64
C ILE A 49 -2.36 14.13 4.57
N VAL A 50 -1.43 14.92 4.05
CA VAL A 50 -0.76 16.02 4.78
C VAL A 50 -1.70 17.22 4.90
N ASP A 51 -2.29 17.65 3.78
CA ASP A 51 -3.19 18.80 3.75
C ASP A 51 -4.65 18.37 3.92
N LYS A 52 -5.17 18.58 5.13
CA LYS A 52 -6.56 18.27 5.50
C LYS A 52 -7.51 19.46 5.39
N THR A 53 -7.03 20.60 4.91
CA THR A 53 -7.86 21.79 4.69
C THR A 53 -8.74 21.63 3.46
N LYS A 54 -8.27 20.84 2.48
CA LYS A 54 -9.04 20.53 1.28
C LYS A 54 -10.26 19.68 1.61
N PRO A 55 -11.45 20.04 1.10
CA PRO A 55 -12.66 19.27 1.33
C PRO A 55 -12.53 17.88 0.70
N LEU A 56 -13.14 16.86 1.32
CA LEU A 56 -13.23 15.55 0.68
C LEU A 56 -14.14 15.64 -0.53
N THR A 57 -13.69 15.05 -1.63
CA THR A 57 -14.47 14.90 -2.85
C THR A 57 -14.86 13.44 -3.06
N ILE A 58 -15.77 13.19 -4.01
CA ILE A 58 -16.17 11.82 -4.37
C ILE A 58 -15.05 11.05 -5.05
N ASP A 59 -14.07 11.74 -5.64
CA ASP A 59 -12.93 11.13 -6.33
C ASP A 59 -11.88 10.61 -5.34
N ASP A 60 -11.87 11.17 -4.13
CA ASP A 60 -11.02 10.72 -3.04
C ASP A 60 -11.51 9.40 -2.42
N GLY A 61 -12.68 8.91 -2.80
CA GLY A 61 -13.28 7.69 -2.26
C GLY A 61 -13.56 6.63 -3.31
N LYS A 62 -13.68 5.38 -2.84
CA LYS A 62 -14.16 4.24 -3.63
C LYS A 62 -15.25 3.45 -2.90
N ALA A 63 -16.20 2.93 -3.67
CA ALA A 63 -17.18 1.94 -3.21
C ALA A 63 -16.60 0.53 -3.37
N LEU A 64 -16.32 -0.13 -2.24
CA LEU A 64 -15.67 -1.44 -2.23
C LEU A 64 -16.58 -2.47 -1.57
N GLY A 65 -16.57 -3.69 -2.09
CA GLY A 65 -17.17 -4.82 -1.39
C GLY A 65 -16.35 -5.15 -0.15
N ARG A 66 -17.04 -5.31 0.98
CA ARG A 66 -16.45 -5.65 2.28
C ARG A 66 -15.56 -6.89 2.18
N ASP A 67 -16.09 -7.96 1.61
CA ASP A 67 -15.45 -9.27 1.61
C ASP A 67 -14.49 -9.50 0.44
N CYS A 68 -14.51 -8.63 -0.59
CA CYS A 68 -13.65 -8.80 -1.77
C CYS A 68 -12.42 -7.89 -1.77
N CYS A 69 -12.58 -6.59 -1.55
CA CYS A 69 -11.48 -5.62 -1.69
C CYS A 69 -11.19 -4.84 -0.41
N HIS A 70 -12.14 -4.70 0.50
CA HIS A 70 -11.91 -3.89 1.69
C HIS A 70 -11.24 -4.69 2.83
N ARG A 71 -11.84 -5.81 3.23
CA ARG A 71 -11.39 -6.64 4.38
C ARG A 71 -10.78 -7.99 4.01
N ALA A 72 -10.78 -8.35 2.73
CA ALA A 72 -10.14 -9.58 2.26
C ALA A 72 -8.65 -9.62 2.64
N PRO A 73 -8.03 -10.81 2.75
CA PRO A 73 -6.58 -10.94 2.85
C PRO A 73 -5.89 -10.24 1.67
N GLY A 74 -4.96 -9.34 1.97
CA GLY A 74 -4.34 -8.49 0.94
C GLY A 74 -5.27 -7.42 0.36
N GLY A 75 -6.46 -7.23 0.92
CA GLY A 75 -7.36 -6.13 0.60
C GLY A 75 -6.84 -4.79 1.11
N LYS A 76 -7.58 -3.74 0.78
CA LYS A 76 -7.22 -2.35 1.01
C LYS A 76 -6.85 -2.07 2.47
N THR A 77 -7.64 -2.54 3.43
CA THR A 77 -7.36 -2.30 4.85
C THR A 77 -5.96 -2.78 5.25
N ALA A 78 -5.58 -3.98 4.81
CA ALA A 78 -4.27 -4.57 5.12
C ALA A 78 -3.13 -3.81 4.43
N GLN A 79 -3.32 -3.43 3.16
CA GLN A 79 -2.35 -2.65 2.39
C GLN A 79 -2.14 -1.25 2.98
N ASP A 80 -3.21 -0.59 3.40
CA ASP A 80 -3.17 0.74 3.99
C ASP A 80 -2.42 0.73 5.32
N VAL A 81 -2.71 -0.25 6.19
CA VAL A 81 -1.99 -0.41 7.46
C VAL A 81 -0.50 -0.58 7.22
N ALA A 82 -0.11 -1.42 6.25
CA ALA A 82 1.29 -1.61 5.88
C ALA A 82 1.94 -0.33 5.34
N THR A 83 1.24 0.40 4.48
CA THR A 83 1.71 1.67 3.89
C THR A 83 1.87 2.75 4.95
N ILE A 84 0.90 2.91 5.85
CA ILE A 84 0.95 3.86 6.97
C ILE A 84 2.12 3.52 7.89
N ALA A 85 2.31 2.25 8.24
CA ALA A 85 3.45 1.83 9.07
C ALA A 85 4.79 2.15 8.39
N LYS A 86 4.89 1.95 7.07
CA LYS A 86 6.09 2.33 6.30
C LYS A 86 6.33 3.83 6.34
N ALA A 87 5.31 4.66 6.08
CA ALA A 87 5.42 6.11 6.10
C ALA A 87 5.90 6.62 7.46
N LYS A 88 5.31 6.13 8.56
CA LYS A 88 5.73 6.46 9.93
C LYS A 88 7.20 6.09 10.20
N ARG A 89 7.66 4.93 9.72
CA ARG A 89 9.08 4.53 9.86
C ARG A 89 10.02 5.45 9.07
N GLN A 90 9.63 5.86 7.88
CA GLN A 90 10.42 6.78 7.06
C GLN A 90 10.49 8.16 7.69
N GLU A 91 9.37 8.68 8.18
CA GLU A 91 9.30 9.94 8.93
C GLU A 91 10.20 9.90 10.18
N ALA A 92 10.10 8.84 11.00
CA ALA A 92 10.96 8.66 12.15
C ALA A 92 12.45 8.63 11.76
N GLY A 93 12.80 7.92 10.69
CA GLY A 93 14.17 7.88 10.17
C GLY A 93 14.69 9.25 9.70
N HIS A 94 13.83 10.05 9.06
CA HIS A 94 14.14 11.42 8.64
C HIS A 94 14.37 12.35 9.83
N LEU A 95 13.60 12.18 10.91
CA LEU A 95 13.79 12.90 12.18
C LEU A 95 14.97 12.37 13.02
N GLY A 96 15.72 11.38 12.51
CA GLY A 96 16.85 10.76 13.22
C GLY A 96 16.45 9.76 14.32
N ILE A 97 15.16 9.48 14.49
CA ILE A 97 14.64 8.50 15.46
C ILE A 97 14.83 7.10 14.87
N ARG A 98 15.95 6.45 15.24
CA ARG A 98 16.27 5.09 14.81
C ARG A 98 15.97 4.09 15.91
N THR A 99 15.19 3.06 15.59
CA THR A 99 15.04 1.90 16.46
C THR A 99 16.33 1.10 16.48
N LYS A 100 16.91 0.86 17.66
CA LYS A 100 18.01 -0.08 17.82
C LYS A 100 17.50 -1.49 17.50
N ILE A 101 18.19 -2.17 16.59
CA ILE A 101 17.92 -3.58 16.30
C ILE A 101 18.23 -4.38 17.57
N GLN A 102 17.20 -5.05 18.12
CA GLN A 102 17.33 -5.86 19.34
C GLN A 102 17.82 -7.28 19.06
N SER A 103 17.95 -7.66 17.78
CA SER A 103 18.46 -8.99 17.42
C SER A 103 19.95 -9.09 17.69
N ALA A 104 20.43 -10.32 17.92
CA ALA A 104 21.86 -10.60 17.88
C ALA A 104 22.43 -10.10 16.53
N GLY A 105 23.55 -9.38 16.59
CA GLY A 105 24.25 -8.95 15.39
C GLY A 105 24.66 -10.14 14.53
N PHE A 106 24.97 -9.87 13.25
CA PHE A 106 25.45 -10.94 12.38
C PHE A 106 26.74 -11.54 12.95
N ARG A 107 26.83 -12.87 12.98
CA ARG A 107 28.07 -13.55 13.36
C ARG A 107 29.16 -13.11 12.39
N LYS A 108 30.31 -12.68 12.92
CA LYS A 108 31.47 -12.35 12.07
C LYS A 108 31.81 -13.58 11.23
N SER A 109 31.85 -13.41 9.92
CA SER A 109 32.33 -14.43 8.99
C SER A 109 33.79 -14.74 9.31
N ALA A 110 34.20 -16.00 9.13
CA ALA A 110 35.62 -16.34 9.18
C ALA A 110 36.37 -15.55 8.08
N PRO A 111 37.60 -15.08 8.35
CA PRO A 111 38.36 -14.30 7.38
C PRO A 111 38.56 -15.09 6.08
N GLN A 112 38.20 -14.50 4.94
CA GLN A 112 38.37 -15.11 3.63
C GLN A 112 39.84 -15.01 3.20
N ARG A 113 40.65 -16.01 3.56
CA ARG A 113 42.10 -16.07 3.27
C ARG A 113 42.46 -16.35 1.80
N ARG A 114 41.48 -16.32 0.88
CA ARG A 114 41.65 -16.70 -0.54
C ARG A 114 41.46 -15.56 -1.53
N ALA A 115 41.32 -14.32 -1.06
CA ALA A 115 41.18 -13.17 -1.96
C ALA A 115 42.43 -12.91 -2.83
N SER A 116 43.61 -13.34 -2.38
CA SER A 116 44.90 -13.18 -3.07
C SER A 116 45.35 -14.40 -3.86
N SER A 117 44.64 -15.54 -3.81
CA SER A 117 44.99 -16.69 -4.65
C SER A 117 44.57 -16.44 -6.09
N ALA A 118 45.43 -16.82 -7.05
CA ALA A 118 45.13 -16.71 -8.47
C ALA A 118 43.77 -17.35 -8.81
N LEU A 119 42.99 -16.65 -9.63
CA LEU A 119 41.71 -17.15 -10.13
C LEU A 119 41.92 -18.46 -10.88
N ALA A 120 41.29 -19.54 -10.41
CA ALA A 120 41.34 -20.85 -11.07
C ALA A 120 40.57 -20.87 -12.41
N LYS A 121 39.75 -19.84 -12.68
CA LYS A 121 38.96 -19.71 -13.90
C LYS A 121 39.24 -18.34 -14.52
N PRO A 122 39.47 -18.26 -15.85
CA PRO A 122 39.65 -16.98 -16.51
C PRO A 122 38.39 -16.12 -16.37
N LEU A 123 38.57 -14.81 -16.25
CA LEU A 123 37.46 -13.87 -16.21
C LEU A 123 36.69 -13.93 -17.55
N PRO A 124 35.35 -13.85 -17.52
CA PRO A 124 34.58 -13.75 -18.75
C PRO A 124 34.95 -12.47 -19.52
N ALA A 125 34.89 -12.54 -20.85
CA ALA A 125 35.17 -11.39 -21.71
C ALA A 125 34.24 -10.23 -21.38
N ARG A 126 34.81 -9.03 -21.28
CA ARG A 126 34.06 -7.79 -21.03
C ARG A 126 33.16 -7.52 -22.24
N ARG A 127 31.84 -7.62 -22.07
CA ARG A 127 30.90 -7.17 -23.10
C ARG A 127 30.96 -5.64 -23.15
N MET A 128 31.60 -5.09 -24.18
CA MET A 128 31.43 -3.69 -24.55
C MET A 128 30.19 -3.63 -25.43
N THR A 129 29.06 -3.20 -24.86
CA THR A 129 27.90 -2.81 -25.68
C THR A 129 28.18 -1.42 -26.27
N PRO A 130 27.93 -1.19 -27.57
CA PRO A 130 28.01 0.15 -28.16
C PRO A 130 26.97 1.10 -27.58
#